data_AF-A0A926HAM7-F1
#
_entry.id   AF-A0A926HAM7-F1
#
_cell.length_a   1.000
_cell.length_b   1.000
_cell.length_c   1.000
_cell.angle_alpha   90.00
_cell.angle_beta   90.00
_cell.angle_gamma   90.00
#
_symmetry.space_group_name_H-M   'P 1'
#
loop_
_entity.id
_entity.type
_entity.pdbx_description
1 polymer ?
#
loop_
_entity_poly.entity_id
_entity_poly.type
_entity_poly.pdbx_seq_one_letter_code
_entity_poly.pdbx_strand_id
1 'polypeptide(L)'
;MGDDEGSTDGACCCPPELDELDVLAAVDGEASVAVYAHLEQCSACASRAQQLRTLQGQLRQQLFRLFCPSSDELAACIQADTSGPLNAHITNHILGCPSCQSDLALLASIVARPPHSTPPPPLHRVIAQPQPRAPTKGHTWSQPDTRLYRAGTLRISLSLERYGNPLGLRLRGTLRGTRQRAITASLISSGRVISSTPLDFYGSFTLNDVPNGAVLSLRLPTYEIVVEALQHLLHEYY
;
A
#
# COMPACT_ATOMS: atom_id res chain seq x y z
N MET A 1 26.32 -12.15 -51.51
CA MET A 1 25.17 -12.13 -50.58
C MET A 1 25.77 -11.93 -49.20
N GLY A 2 25.99 -10.73 -48.71
CA GLY A 2 25.57 -9.38 -49.07
C GLY A 2 25.89 -8.62 -47.79
N ASP A 3 27.12 -8.11 -47.72
CA ASP A 3 27.61 -7.33 -46.59
C ASP A 3 26.77 -6.05 -46.54
N ASP A 4 25.84 -6.02 -45.60
CA ASP A 4 24.99 -4.87 -45.31
C ASP A 4 25.88 -3.85 -44.57
N GLU A 5 26.53 -2.99 -45.35
CA GLU A 5 27.37 -1.89 -44.88
C GLU A 5 26.57 -1.02 -43.91
N GLY A 6 27.06 -0.97 -42.67
CA GLY A 6 26.49 -0.20 -41.58
C GLY A 6 26.19 1.24 -41.99
N SER A 7 24.92 1.60 -41.81
CA SER A 7 24.38 2.96 -41.82
C SER A 7 25.31 3.91 -41.05
N THR A 8 26.09 4.71 -41.78
CA THR A 8 26.92 5.81 -41.27
C THR A 8 26.05 7.05 -41.01
N ASP A 9 24.97 6.87 -40.26
CA ASP A 9 24.09 7.97 -39.87
C ASP A 9 24.49 8.44 -38.46
N GLY A 10 25.55 9.26 -38.40
CA GLY A 10 26.08 9.77 -37.13
C GLY A 10 27.59 10.04 -37.08
N ALA A 11 28.30 10.06 -38.20
CA ALA A 11 29.73 10.36 -38.22
C ALA A 11 30.04 11.76 -37.69
N CYS A 12 31.10 11.88 -36.89
CA CYS A 12 31.58 13.17 -36.38
C CYS A 12 31.87 14.15 -37.53
N CYS A 13 31.36 15.39 -37.45
CA CYS A 13 31.58 16.40 -38.47
C CYS A 13 32.91 17.17 -38.32
N CYS A 14 33.64 16.96 -37.21
CA CYS A 14 34.87 17.67 -36.89
C CYS A 14 35.98 16.67 -36.52
N PRO A 15 36.82 16.21 -37.45
CA PRO A 15 37.95 15.36 -37.10
C PRO A 15 38.99 16.14 -36.26
N PRO A 16 39.66 15.50 -35.26
CA PRO A 16 39.50 14.10 -34.88
C PRO A 16 38.21 13.84 -34.08
N GLU A 17 37.62 12.67 -34.29
CA GLU A 17 36.50 12.21 -33.47
C GLU A 17 36.94 12.09 -32.00
N LEU A 18 36.05 12.48 -31.08
CA LEU A 18 36.29 12.30 -29.65
C LEU A 18 36.29 10.81 -29.29
N ASP A 19 37.28 10.41 -28.51
CA ASP A 19 37.30 9.12 -27.83
C ASP A 19 36.08 9.00 -26.89
N GLU A 20 35.60 7.78 -26.68
CA GLU A 20 34.63 7.44 -25.65
C GLU A 20 35.04 7.95 -24.26
N LEU A 21 36.33 7.90 -23.92
CA LEU A 21 36.83 8.41 -22.64
C LEU A 21 36.68 9.93 -22.51
N ASP A 22 36.91 10.68 -23.59
CA ASP A 22 36.73 12.14 -23.63
C ASP A 22 35.25 12.51 -23.49
N VAL A 23 34.36 11.75 -24.14
CA VAL A 23 32.91 11.94 -24.03
C VAL A 23 32.45 11.66 -22.60
N LEU A 24 32.94 10.59 -21.96
CA LEU A 24 32.62 10.27 -20.56
C LEU A 24 33.14 11.35 -19.59
N ALA A 25 34.39 11.79 -19.74
CA ALA A 25 34.93 12.89 -18.95
C ALA A 25 34.09 14.17 -19.10
N ALA A 26 33.57 14.45 -20.30
CA ALA A 26 32.73 15.62 -20.54
C ALA A 26 31.31 15.48 -19.95
N VAL A 27 30.81 14.26 -19.85
CA VAL A 27 29.56 13.91 -19.17
C VAL A 27 29.69 14.14 -17.67
N ASP A 28 30.81 13.74 -17.06
CA ASP A 28 31.07 13.88 -15.63
C ASP A 28 31.56 15.28 -15.20
N GLY A 29 31.88 16.17 -16.15
CA GLY A 29 32.28 17.55 -15.85
C GLY A 29 33.79 17.76 -15.73
N GLU A 30 34.59 16.78 -16.16
CA GLU A 30 36.04 16.71 -15.95
C GLU A 30 36.85 16.82 -17.25
N ALA A 31 36.20 17.00 -18.39
CA ALA A 31 36.89 17.09 -19.67
C ALA A 31 37.66 18.40 -19.87
N SER A 32 38.60 18.37 -20.82
CA SER A 32 39.33 19.57 -21.23
C SER A 32 38.46 20.56 -22.01
N VAL A 33 38.90 21.82 -22.05
CA VAL A 33 38.21 22.89 -22.80
C VAL A 33 38.07 22.56 -24.29
N ALA A 34 39.04 21.86 -24.88
CA ALA A 34 39.01 21.45 -26.28
C ALA A 34 37.88 20.46 -26.57
N VAL A 35 37.61 19.54 -25.64
CA VAL A 35 36.51 18.57 -25.75
C VAL A 35 35.16 19.27 -25.65
N TYR A 36 35.00 20.23 -24.73
CA TYR A 36 33.78 21.02 -24.66
C TYR A 36 33.54 21.85 -25.93
N ALA A 37 34.58 22.50 -26.45
CA ALA A 37 34.49 23.27 -27.69
C ALA A 37 34.10 22.38 -28.90
N HIS A 38 34.58 21.13 -28.94
CA HIS A 38 34.16 20.16 -29.95
C HIS A 38 32.68 19.79 -29.80
N LEU A 39 32.20 19.51 -28.58
CA LEU A 39 30.79 19.17 -28.33
C LEU A 39 29.84 20.32 -28.69
N GLU A 40 30.29 21.58 -28.59
CA GLU A 40 29.50 22.74 -29.05
C GLU A 40 29.39 22.81 -30.58
N GLN A 41 30.38 22.27 -31.31
CA GLN A 41 30.46 22.35 -32.77
C GLN A 41 29.89 21.11 -33.48
N CYS A 42 29.98 19.94 -32.84
CA CYS A 42 29.58 18.66 -33.42
C CYS A 42 28.30 18.11 -32.79
N SER A 43 27.18 18.19 -33.52
CA SER A 43 25.88 17.71 -33.05
C SER A 43 25.83 16.19 -32.82
N ALA A 44 26.60 15.41 -33.58
CA ALA A 44 26.68 13.96 -33.42
C ALA A 44 27.32 13.58 -32.08
N CYS A 45 28.49 14.15 -31.77
CA CYS A 45 29.17 13.93 -30.50
C CYS A 45 28.38 14.52 -29.32
N ALA A 46 27.72 15.67 -29.51
CA ALA A 46 26.83 16.23 -28.50
C ALA A 46 25.64 15.31 -28.17
N SER A 47 25.00 14.74 -29.19
CA SER A 47 23.90 13.78 -29.04
C SER A 47 24.37 12.53 -28.27
N ARG A 48 25.55 11.99 -28.63
CA ARG A 48 26.16 10.86 -27.91
C ARG A 48 26.43 11.19 -26.43
N ALA A 49 27.01 12.34 -26.14
CA ALA A 49 27.22 12.81 -24.76
C ALA A 49 25.89 12.96 -24.00
N GLN A 50 24.84 13.46 -24.66
CA GLN A 50 23.52 13.60 -24.05
C GLN A 50 22.84 12.26 -23.76
N GLN A 51 23.00 11.26 -24.63
CA GLN A 51 22.52 9.90 -24.39
C GLN A 51 23.20 9.29 -23.16
N LEU A 52 24.53 9.45 -23.04
CA LEU A 52 25.30 9.00 -21.89
C LEU A 52 24.89 9.73 -20.60
N ARG A 53 24.70 11.05 -20.63
CA ARG A 53 24.16 11.82 -19.49
C ARG A 53 22.79 11.28 -19.05
N THR A 54 21.92 11.00 -20.01
CA THR A 54 20.58 10.48 -19.73
C THR A 54 20.66 9.10 -19.09
N LEU A 55 21.47 8.20 -19.63
CA LEU A 55 21.68 6.86 -19.08
C LEU A 55 22.31 6.92 -17.68
N GLN A 56 23.37 7.69 -17.49
CA GLN A 56 23.98 7.90 -16.17
C GLN A 56 22.98 8.48 -15.18
N GLY A 57 22.13 9.43 -15.60
CA GLY A 57 21.06 9.98 -14.77
C GLY A 57 20.04 8.92 -14.34
N GLN A 58 19.61 8.07 -15.27
CA GLN A 58 18.69 6.96 -14.99
C GLN A 58 19.32 5.92 -14.05
N LEU A 59 20.57 5.52 -14.31
CA LEU A 59 21.30 4.59 -13.46
C LEU A 59 21.52 5.17 -12.07
N ARG A 60 21.90 6.46 -11.96
CA ARG A 60 21.98 7.15 -10.68
C ARG A 60 20.62 7.10 -9.99
N GLN A 61 19.52 7.48 -10.62
CA GLN A 61 18.19 7.41 -9.99
C GLN A 61 17.78 6.00 -9.52
N GLN A 62 18.05 4.97 -10.32
CA GLN A 62 17.69 3.59 -9.99
C GLN A 62 18.59 3.00 -8.90
N LEU A 63 19.89 3.28 -8.96
CA LEU A 63 20.89 2.73 -8.05
C LEU A 63 21.09 3.59 -6.80
N PHE A 64 20.61 4.84 -6.78
CA PHE A 64 20.70 5.74 -5.63
C PHE A 64 20.07 5.15 -4.38
N ARG A 65 18.99 4.36 -4.54
CA ARG A 65 18.34 3.66 -3.41
C ARG A 65 19.07 2.41 -2.94
N LEU A 66 20.03 1.86 -3.70
CA LEU A 66 20.76 0.65 -3.29
C LEU A 66 21.63 0.89 -2.05
N PHE A 67 22.11 2.12 -1.88
CA PHE A 67 22.93 2.52 -0.72
C PHE A 67 22.16 3.37 0.28
N CYS A 68 20.88 3.65 0.03
CA CYS A 68 20.02 4.35 0.98
C CYS A 68 19.61 3.39 2.11
N PRO A 69 19.53 3.88 3.36
CA PRO A 69 18.88 3.14 4.44
C PRO A 69 17.45 2.78 4.05
N SER A 70 16.98 1.64 4.56
CA SER A 70 15.60 1.21 4.42
C SER A 70 14.64 2.14 5.19
N SER A 71 13.36 2.13 4.82
CA SER A 71 12.33 2.89 5.52
C SER A 71 12.21 2.52 7.01
N ASP A 72 12.46 1.26 7.35
CA ASP A 72 12.41 0.79 8.74
C ASP A 72 13.59 1.33 9.55
N GLU A 73 14.78 1.41 8.98
CA GLU A 73 15.95 2.03 9.61
C GLU A 73 15.75 3.54 9.81
N LEU A 74 15.16 4.24 8.83
CA LEU A 74 14.80 5.66 8.97
C LEU A 74 13.73 5.86 10.07
N ALA A 75 12.72 5.00 10.13
CA ALA A 75 11.70 5.03 11.16
C ALA A 75 12.26 4.72 12.55
N ALA A 76 13.25 3.82 12.64
CA ALA A 76 13.98 3.53 13.88
C ALA A 76 14.80 4.74 14.35
N CYS A 77 15.43 5.49 13.44
CA CYS A 77 16.13 6.74 13.78
C CYS A 77 15.20 7.82 14.36
N ILE A 78 13.93 7.88 13.93
CA ILE A 78 12.95 8.82 14.49
C ILE A 78 12.51 8.39 15.89
N GLN A 79 12.45 7.09 16.16
CA GLN A 79 11.96 6.51 17.42
C GLN A 79 13.03 6.38 18.50
N ALA A 80 14.30 6.23 18.12
CA ALA A 80 15.41 6.09 19.05
C ALA A 80 15.96 7.47 19.46
N ASP A 81 16.07 7.72 20.77
CA ASP A 81 17.00 8.73 21.27
C ASP A 81 18.39 8.39 20.70
N THR A 82 19.03 9.35 20.04
CA THR A 82 20.16 9.27 19.09
C THR A 82 21.48 8.64 19.59
N SER A 83 21.46 7.75 20.58
CA SER A 83 22.63 7.35 21.37
C SER A 83 23.25 5.98 20.98
N GLY A 84 22.74 5.29 19.95
CA GLY A 84 23.27 4.00 19.50
C GLY A 84 24.31 4.11 18.37
N PRO A 85 25.37 3.27 18.33
CA PRO A 85 26.41 3.31 17.28
C PRO A 85 25.89 2.96 15.87
N LEU A 86 24.79 2.22 15.76
CA LEU A 86 24.10 1.94 14.48
C LEU A 86 23.56 3.24 13.82
N ASN A 87 23.28 4.28 14.61
CA ASN A 87 22.72 5.53 14.11
C ASN A 87 23.76 6.44 13.46
N ALA A 88 25.06 6.30 13.75
CA ALA A 88 26.06 7.23 13.23
C ALA A 88 26.22 7.15 11.70
N HIS A 89 26.24 5.94 11.14
CA HIS A 89 26.32 5.74 9.69
C HIS A 89 25.07 6.24 8.98
N ILE A 90 23.88 5.92 9.51
CA ILE A 90 22.59 6.38 8.94
C ILE A 90 22.49 7.91 9.02
N THR A 91 22.86 8.51 10.15
CA THR A 91 22.90 9.97 10.34
C THR A 91 23.83 10.64 9.33
N ASN A 92 25.04 10.09 9.15
CA ASN A 92 26.00 10.61 8.17
C ASN A 92 25.47 10.48 6.74
N HIS A 93 24.81 9.36 6.39
CA HIS A 93 24.17 9.19 5.11
C HIS A 93 23.06 10.24 4.89
N ILE A 94 22.19 10.45 5.88
CA ILE A 94 21.11 11.45 5.80
C ILE A 94 21.68 12.84 5.52
N LEU A 95 22.79 13.23 6.17
CA LEU A 95 23.42 14.53 5.92
C LEU A 95 23.89 14.72 4.46
N GLY A 96 24.33 13.64 3.80
CA GLY A 96 24.80 13.68 2.41
C GLY A 96 23.73 13.40 1.35
N CYS A 97 22.52 12.96 1.73
CA CYS A 97 21.53 12.38 0.82
C CYS A 97 20.19 13.16 0.84
N PRO A 98 19.89 13.99 -0.18
CA PRO A 98 18.66 14.79 -0.23
C PRO A 98 17.37 13.96 -0.22
N SER A 99 17.36 12.77 -0.84
CA SER A 99 16.18 11.89 -0.81
C SER A 99 15.91 11.37 0.59
N CYS A 100 16.94 10.91 1.30
CA CYS A 100 16.77 10.40 2.67
C CYS A 100 16.35 11.52 3.64
N GLN A 101 16.80 12.76 3.43
CA GLN A 101 16.30 13.92 4.19
C GLN A 101 14.80 14.15 3.93
N SER A 102 14.38 14.05 2.68
CA SER A 102 12.98 14.21 2.28
C SER A 102 12.09 13.11 2.87
N ASP A 103 12.55 11.86 2.79
CA ASP A 103 11.85 10.70 3.35
C ASP A 103 11.77 10.78 4.89
N LEU A 104 12.85 11.20 5.56
CA LEU A 104 12.86 11.41 7.00
C LEU A 104 11.90 12.54 7.42
N ALA A 105 11.87 13.66 6.69
CA ALA A 105 10.96 14.77 6.96
C ALA A 105 9.49 14.34 6.81
N LEU A 106 9.18 13.54 5.78
CA LEU A 106 7.86 12.95 5.58
C LEU A 106 7.48 12.05 6.76
N LEU A 107 8.35 11.11 7.14
CA LEU A 107 8.10 10.20 8.26
C LEU A 107 7.92 10.96 9.58
N ALA A 108 8.76 11.97 9.84
CA ALA A 108 8.66 12.82 11.03
C ALA A 108 7.33 13.58 11.06
N SER A 109 6.81 14.05 9.93
CA SER A 109 5.52 14.73 9.86
C SER A 109 4.34 13.82 10.23
N ILE A 110 4.43 12.53 9.90
CA ILE A 110 3.41 11.52 10.23
C ILE A 110 3.44 11.24 11.74
N VAL A 111 4.62 11.12 12.33
CA VAL A 111 4.79 10.87 13.78
C VAL A 111 4.41 12.10 14.61
N ALA A 112 4.78 13.30 14.16
CA ALA A 112 4.46 14.56 14.84
C ALA A 112 2.98 14.92 14.77
N ARG A 113 2.21 14.33 13.85
CA ARG A 113 0.76 14.45 13.82
C ARG A 113 0.22 13.73 15.07
N PRO A 114 -0.33 14.45 16.07
CA PRO A 114 -0.94 13.78 17.20
C PRO A 114 -2.01 12.84 16.66
N PRO A 115 -2.15 11.62 17.20
CA PRO A 115 -3.33 10.83 16.91
C PRO A 115 -4.51 11.77 17.17
N HIS A 116 -5.41 11.95 16.21
CA HIS A 116 -6.62 12.73 16.45
C HIS A 116 -7.37 12.04 17.59
N SER A 117 -7.08 12.47 18.82
CA SER A 117 -7.60 11.97 20.08
C SER A 117 -8.64 12.95 20.57
N THR A 118 -9.54 13.37 19.68
CA THR A 118 -10.91 13.49 20.17
C THR A 118 -11.30 12.07 20.54
N PRO A 119 -11.54 11.75 21.84
CA PRO A 119 -12.13 10.46 22.17
C PRO A 119 -13.34 10.31 21.24
N PRO A 120 -13.43 9.22 20.45
CA PRO A 120 -14.56 9.05 19.57
C PRO A 120 -15.79 9.24 20.45
N PRO A 121 -16.76 10.08 20.03
CA PRO A 121 -17.98 10.27 20.80
C PRO A 121 -18.52 8.88 21.14
N PRO A 122 -19.06 8.64 22.35
CA PRO A 122 -19.56 7.34 22.74
C PRO A 122 -20.46 6.83 21.62
N LEU A 123 -20.00 5.80 20.91
CA LEU A 123 -20.72 5.30 19.75
C LEU A 123 -22.03 4.76 20.29
N HIS A 124 -23.15 5.24 19.75
CA HIS A 124 -24.44 4.67 20.08
C HIS A 124 -24.42 3.21 19.65
N ARG A 125 -24.38 2.30 20.62
CA ARG A 125 -24.34 0.86 20.36
C ARG A 125 -25.74 0.38 20.01
N VAL A 126 -25.91 -0.17 18.82
CA VAL A 126 -27.17 -0.75 18.35
C VAL A 126 -26.98 -2.26 18.19
N ILE A 127 -27.78 -3.04 18.91
CA ILE A 127 -27.76 -4.50 18.78
C ILE A 127 -28.64 -4.89 17.59
N ALA A 128 -28.07 -5.57 16.60
CA ALA A 128 -28.82 -6.03 15.44
C ALA A 128 -29.68 -7.24 15.80
N GLN A 129 -30.96 -7.17 15.49
CA GLN A 129 -31.92 -8.24 15.77
C GLN A 129 -32.03 -9.19 14.57
N PRO A 130 -32.01 -10.52 14.77
CA PRO A 130 -32.23 -11.48 13.69
C PRO A 130 -33.65 -11.31 13.14
N GLN A 131 -33.80 -11.31 11.81
CA GLN A 131 -35.10 -11.32 11.16
C GLN A 131 -35.58 -12.76 10.97
N PRO A 132 -36.86 -13.06 11.22
CA PRO A 132 -37.43 -14.37 10.93
C PRO A 132 -37.34 -14.67 9.43
N ARG A 133 -36.98 -15.91 9.08
CA ARG A 133 -37.01 -16.38 7.69
C ARG A 133 -38.46 -16.38 7.23
N ALA A 134 -38.77 -15.62 6.18
CA ALA A 134 -40.03 -15.82 5.47
C ALA A 134 -39.98 -17.20 4.80
N PRO A 135 -41.03 -18.03 4.90
CA PRO A 135 -41.07 -19.31 4.20
C PRO A 135 -41.06 -19.06 2.70
N THR A 136 -39.91 -19.29 2.06
CA THR A 136 -39.78 -19.27 0.60
C THR A 136 -40.49 -20.50 0.04
N LYS A 137 -41.72 -20.32 -0.46
CA LYS A 137 -42.40 -21.33 -1.26
C LYS A 137 -41.68 -21.45 -2.60
N GLY A 138 -40.92 -22.55 -2.77
CA GLY A 138 -40.37 -22.96 -4.06
C GLY A 138 -39.04 -22.30 -4.40
N HIS A 139 -37.96 -23.06 -4.24
CA HIS A 139 -36.91 -23.34 -5.23
C HIS A 139 -35.72 -23.97 -4.50
N THR A 140 -35.58 -25.27 -4.71
CA THR A 140 -34.55 -26.14 -4.17
C THR A 140 -33.22 -25.86 -4.86
N TRP A 141 -32.50 -24.81 -4.46
CA TRP A 141 -31.07 -24.70 -4.69
C TRP A 141 -30.42 -24.18 -3.40
N SER A 142 -29.38 -24.90 -2.98
CA SER A 142 -28.61 -24.68 -1.75
C SER A 142 -27.98 -23.28 -1.73
N GLN A 143 -28.73 -22.26 -1.31
CA GLN A 143 -28.14 -20.98 -0.98
C GLN A 143 -27.35 -21.13 0.31
N PRO A 144 -26.13 -20.54 0.41
CA PRO A 144 -25.39 -20.50 1.66
C PRO A 144 -26.29 -19.92 2.75
N ASP A 145 -26.23 -20.50 3.97
CA ASP A 145 -27.13 -20.19 5.10
C ASP A 145 -27.08 -18.70 5.45
N THR A 146 -27.85 -17.92 4.71
CA THR A 146 -27.82 -16.47 4.77
C THR A 146 -28.83 -16.06 5.82
N ARG A 147 -28.39 -15.26 6.78
CA ARG A 147 -29.24 -14.69 7.82
C ARG A 147 -29.28 -13.19 7.72
N LEU A 148 -30.48 -12.67 7.94
CA LEU A 148 -30.78 -11.25 7.85
C LEU A 148 -30.88 -10.71 9.27
N TYR A 149 -30.21 -9.59 9.51
CA TYR A 149 -30.26 -8.84 10.74
C TYR A 149 -30.71 -7.42 10.46
N ARG A 150 -31.37 -6.81 11.44
CA ARG A 150 -31.85 -5.43 11.35
C ARG A 150 -31.37 -4.61 12.54
N ALA A 151 -30.84 -3.42 12.26
CA ALA A 151 -30.46 -2.42 13.25
C ALA A 151 -31.06 -1.07 12.84
N GLY A 152 -32.24 -0.74 13.37
CA GLY A 152 -33.01 0.44 12.93
C GLY A 152 -33.43 0.34 11.45
N THR A 153 -32.92 1.25 10.62
CA THR A 153 -33.15 1.27 9.17
C THR A 153 -32.15 0.42 8.38
N LEU A 154 -31.09 -0.06 9.04
CA LEU A 154 -30.01 -0.80 8.42
C LEU A 154 -30.36 -2.28 8.35
N ARG A 155 -29.97 -2.90 7.24
CA ARG A 155 -30.14 -4.33 7.00
C ARG A 155 -28.77 -4.95 6.77
N ILE A 156 -28.49 -6.03 7.47
CA ILE A 156 -27.23 -6.76 7.38
C ILE A 156 -27.56 -8.16 6.91
N SER A 157 -26.96 -8.60 5.81
CA SER A 157 -27.02 -10.01 5.39
C SER A 157 -25.69 -10.67 5.74
N LEU A 158 -25.71 -11.77 6.48
CA LEU A 158 -24.53 -12.55 6.82
C LEU A 158 -24.67 -13.95 6.26
N SER A 159 -23.62 -14.48 5.66
CA SER A 159 -23.51 -15.89 5.27
C SER A 159 -22.20 -16.46 5.81
N LEU A 160 -22.27 -17.70 6.27
CA LEU A 160 -21.10 -18.45 6.73
C LEU A 160 -20.74 -19.51 5.69
N GLU A 161 -19.47 -19.59 5.32
CA GLU A 161 -18.98 -20.55 4.33
C GLU A 161 -17.74 -21.26 4.88
N ARG A 162 -17.58 -22.55 4.57
CA ARG A 162 -16.31 -23.23 4.82
C ARG A 162 -15.28 -22.76 3.79
N TYR A 163 -14.07 -22.48 4.22
CA TYR A 163 -12.98 -22.08 3.33
C TYR A 163 -11.65 -22.71 3.73
N GLY A 164 -11.01 -23.37 2.76
CA GLY A 164 -9.70 -23.99 2.96
C GLY A 164 -9.78 -25.22 3.87
N ASN A 165 -9.18 -25.11 5.06
CA ASN A 165 -9.12 -26.19 6.07
C ASN A 165 -10.56 -26.64 6.46
N PRO A 166 -10.80 -27.94 6.75
CA PRO A 166 -12.10 -28.42 7.26
C PRO A 166 -12.69 -27.64 8.45
N LEU A 167 -11.86 -26.93 9.24
CA LEU A 167 -12.29 -26.08 10.36
C LEU A 167 -12.35 -24.58 10.04
N GLY A 168 -11.89 -24.16 8.86
CA GLY A 168 -11.86 -22.76 8.46
C GLY A 168 -13.24 -22.24 8.09
N LEU A 169 -13.75 -21.29 8.88
CA LEU A 169 -15.02 -20.61 8.62
C LEU A 169 -14.78 -19.20 8.13
N ARG A 170 -15.47 -18.83 7.06
CA ARG A 170 -15.48 -17.49 6.47
C ARG A 170 -16.85 -16.87 6.69
N LEU A 171 -16.87 -15.68 7.29
CA LEU A 171 -18.05 -14.83 7.38
C LEU A 171 -18.04 -13.83 6.24
N ARG A 172 -19.04 -13.91 5.38
CA ARG A 172 -19.31 -12.91 4.36
C ARG A 172 -20.52 -12.09 4.78
N GLY A 173 -20.48 -10.79 4.57
CA GLY A 173 -21.61 -9.94 4.88
C GLY A 173 -21.79 -8.77 3.95
N THR A 174 -23.01 -8.24 3.92
CA THR A 174 -23.33 -6.96 3.28
C THR A 174 -24.14 -6.09 4.22
N LEU A 175 -23.84 -4.79 4.24
CA LEU A 175 -24.58 -3.76 4.97
C LEU A 175 -25.33 -2.88 3.97
N ARG A 176 -26.64 -2.75 4.16
CA ARG A 176 -27.53 -1.93 3.33
C ARG A 176 -28.25 -0.88 4.19
N GLY A 177 -28.66 0.21 3.56
CA GLY A 177 -29.43 1.29 4.19
C GLY A 177 -28.60 2.46 4.72
N THR A 178 -27.29 2.50 4.45
CA THR A 178 -26.41 3.64 4.79
C THR A 178 -25.67 4.17 3.56
N ARG A 179 -25.39 5.47 3.56
CA ARG A 179 -24.49 6.14 2.59
C ARG A 179 -23.13 6.50 3.19
N GLN A 180 -22.91 6.15 4.46
CA GLN A 180 -21.67 6.45 5.16
C GLN A 180 -20.52 5.65 4.54
N ARG A 181 -19.34 6.28 4.50
CA ARG A 181 -18.08 5.67 4.05
C ARG A 181 -17.19 5.43 5.26
N ALA A 182 -16.10 4.69 5.05
CA ALA A 182 -15.16 4.30 6.11
C ALA A 182 -15.85 3.47 7.21
N ILE A 183 -16.59 2.44 6.80
CA ILE A 183 -17.19 1.47 7.71
C ILE A 183 -16.21 0.30 7.83
N THR A 184 -15.99 -0.17 9.06
CA THR A 184 -15.11 -1.30 9.33
C THR A 184 -15.90 -2.43 9.98
N ALA A 185 -15.78 -3.64 9.44
CA ALA A 185 -16.28 -4.85 10.05
C ALA A 185 -15.18 -5.51 10.86
N SER A 186 -15.48 -5.86 12.11
CA SER A 186 -14.53 -6.48 13.04
C SER A 186 -15.15 -7.70 13.72
N LEU A 187 -14.39 -8.78 13.80
CA LEU A 187 -14.70 -9.93 14.65
C LEU A 187 -14.05 -9.75 16.01
N ILE A 188 -14.85 -9.88 17.06
CA ILE A 188 -14.42 -9.72 18.44
C ILE A 188 -14.65 -11.05 19.16
N SER A 189 -13.64 -11.54 19.89
CA SER A 189 -13.79 -12.66 20.84
C SER A 189 -13.06 -12.32 22.13
N SER A 190 -13.67 -12.67 23.26
CA SER A 190 -13.11 -12.39 24.59
C SER A 190 -12.71 -10.91 24.78
N GLY A 191 -13.48 -9.99 24.19
CA GLY A 191 -13.24 -8.54 24.26
C GLY A 191 -12.08 -8.02 23.39
N ARG A 192 -11.45 -8.87 22.55
CA ARG A 192 -10.36 -8.47 21.66
C ARG A 192 -10.77 -8.60 20.19
N VAL A 193 -10.34 -7.65 19.37
CA VAL A 193 -10.51 -7.72 17.91
C VAL A 193 -9.54 -8.78 17.36
N ILE A 194 -10.07 -9.80 16.70
CA ILE A 194 -9.30 -10.89 16.10
C ILE A 194 -9.02 -10.61 14.62
N SER A 195 -10.01 -10.07 13.93
CA SER A 195 -9.93 -9.76 12.51
C SER A 195 -10.75 -8.52 12.21
N SER A 196 -10.29 -7.71 11.26
CA SER A 196 -10.96 -6.48 10.87
C SER A 196 -10.75 -6.22 9.39
N THR A 197 -11.77 -5.71 8.71
CA THR A 197 -11.70 -5.37 7.29
C THR A 197 -12.61 -4.17 6.99
N PRO A 198 -12.17 -3.21 6.17
CA PRO A 198 -13.07 -2.17 5.69
C PRO A 198 -14.15 -2.77 4.78
N LEU A 199 -15.35 -2.19 4.81
CA LEU A 199 -16.37 -2.50 3.81
C LEU A 199 -15.98 -1.87 2.47
N ASP A 200 -16.26 -2.59 1.38
CA ASP A 200 -16.11 -2.07 0.03
C ASP A 200 -17.15 -1.00 -0.32
N PHE A 201 -17.08 -0.45 -1.54
CA PHE A 201 -18.01 0.58 -2.02
C PHE A 201 -19.47 0.12 -2.09
N TYR A 202 -19.72 -1.20 -2.11
CA TYR A 202 -21.05 -1.80 -2.13
C TYR A 202 -21.56 -2.17 -0.72
N GLY A 203 -20.75 -1.94 0.31
CA GLY A 203 -21.04 -2.30 1.69
C GLY A 203 -20.78 -3.78 2.00
N SER A 204 -19.97 -4.47 1.19
CA SER A 204 -19.64 -5.88 1.39
C SER A 204 -18.34 -6.03 2.18
N PHE A 205 -18.23 -7.13 2.92
CA PHE A 205 -17.01 -7.50 3.64
C PHE A 205 -16.86 -9.02 3.74
N THR A 206 -15.62 -9.46 3.98
CA THR A 206 -15.26 -10.87 4.19
C THR A 206 -14.25 -10.96 5.33
N LEU A 207 -14.54 -11.81 6.31
CA LEU A 207 -13.67 -12.10 7.45
C LEU A 207 -13.43 -13.61 7.49
N ASN A 208 -12.17 -14.03 7.60
CA ASN A 208 -11.78 -15.44 7.66
C ASN A 208 -11.55 -15.87 9.12
N ASP A 209 -11.45 -17.19 9.32
CA ASP A 209 -11.10 -17.83 10.59
C ASP A 209 -12.02 -17.42 11.74
N VAL A 210 -13.33 -17.43 11.49
CA VAL A 210 -14.36 -17.01 12.45
C VAL A 210 -14.39 -17.99 13.62
N PRO A 211 -13.98 -17.58 14.83
CA PRO A 211 -14.00 -18.50 15.96
C PRO A 211 -15.41 -18.68 16.51
N ASN A 212 -15.62 -19.78 17.22
CA ASN A 212 -16.87 -19.98 17.93
C ASN A 212 -17.07 -18.91 19.02
N GLY A 213 -18.30 -18.43 19.18
CA GLY A 213 -18.65 -17.36 20.13
C GLY A 213 -18.17 -15.96 19.73
N ALA A 214 -17.64 -15.77 18.52
CA ALA A 214 -17.27 -14.45 18.03
C ALA A 214 -18.51 -13.55 17.88
N VAL A 215 -18.29 -12.25 18.06
CA VAL A 215 -19.28 -11.19 17.86
C VAL A 215 -18.82 -10.34 16.67
N LEU A 216 -19.74 -10.03 15.76
CA LEU A 216 -19.47 -9.09 14.67
C LEU A 216 -19.80 -7.67 15.16
N SER A 217 -18.84 -6.76 15.03
CA SER A 217 -19.03 -5.32 15.18
C SER A 217 -18.86 -4.63 13.82
N LEU A 218 -19.82 -3.80 13.44
CA LEU A 218 -19.72 -2.87 12.32
C LEU A 218 -19.57 -1.47 12.88
N ARG A 219 -18.39 -0.87 12.73
CA ARG A 219 -18.09 0.46 13.22
C ARG A 219 -18.34 1.50 12.13
N LEU A 220 -19.28 2.40 12.39
CA LEU A 220 -19.59 3.55 11.54
C LEU A 220 -19.10 4.84 12.23
N PRO A 221 -19.04 5.99 11.52
CA PRO A 221 -18.57 7.24 12.12
C PRO A 221 -19.34 7.69 13.37
N THR A 222 -20.64 7.35 13.45
CA THR A 222 -21.55 7.88 14.47
C THR A 222 -22.14 6.83 15.42
N TYR A 223 -22.08 5.54 15.05
CA TYR A 223 -22.64 4.45 15.86
C TYR A 223 -21.92 3.14 15.57
N GLU A 224 -22.10 2.18 16.47
CA GLU A 224 -21.58 0.83 16.34
C GLU A 224 -22.75 -0.14 16.29
N ILE A 225 -22.75 -1.02 15.28
CA ILE A 225 -23.75 -2.09 15.20
C ILE A 225 -23.09 -3.37 15.67
N VAL A 226 -23.71 -4.04 16.63
CA VAL A 226 -23.19 -5.31 17.16
C VAL A 226 -24.17 -6.44 16.86
N VAL A 227 -23.65 -7.53 16.30
CA VAL A 227 -24.37 -8.78 16.04
C VAL A 227 -23.86 -9.86 16.99
N GLU A 228 -24.52 -10.02 18.13
CA GLU A 228 -24.16 -10.99 19.19
C GLU A 228 -24.62 -12.43 18.89
N ALA A 229 -25.52 -12.57 17.91
CA ALA A 229 -26.20 -13.80 17.54
C ALA A 229 -25.50 -14.61 16.43
N LEU A 230 -24.19 -14.44 16.23
CA LEU A 230 -23.41 -15.27 15.30
C LEU A 230 -23.40 -16.75 15.71
N GLN A 231 -23.46 -17.03 17.01
CA GLN A 231 -23.59 -18.39 17.56
C GLN A 231 -24.75 -19.19 16.96
N HIS A 232 -25.86 -18.53 16.58
CA HIS A 232 -26.95 -19.24 15.91
C HIS A 232 -26.61 -19.67 14.47
N LEU A 233 -25.73 -18.96 13.77
CA LEU A 233 -25.18 -19.37 12.46
C LEU A 233 -24.18 -20.52 12.61
N LEU A 234 -23.45 -20.55 13.72
CA LEU A 234 -22.39 -21.52 13.96
C LEU A 234 -22.92 -22.89 14.42
N HIS A 235 -24.12 -22.96 14.99
CA HIS A 235 -24.70 -24.21 15.50
C HIS A 235 -25.02 -25.25 14.40
N GLU A 236 -25.06 -24.84 13.13
CA GLU A 236 -25.25 -25.76 12.00
C GLU A 236 -23.92 -26.40 11.52
N TYR A 237 -22.78 -25.91 12.02
CA TYR A 237 -21.45 -26.30 11.56
C TYR A 237 -20.61 -27.06 12.60
N TYR A 238 -21.09 -27.16 13.84
CA TYR A 238 -20.51 -27.91 14.97
C TYR A 238 -21.52 -28.91 15.50
#